data_AF-A0A8J2L2N8-F1
#
_entry.id   AF-A0A8J2L2N8-F1
#
_cell.length_a   1.000
_cell.length_b   1.000
_cell.length_c   1.000
_cell.angle_alpha   90.00
_cell.angle_beta   90.00
_cell.angle_gamma   90.00
#
_symmetry.space_group_name_H-M   'P 1'
#
loop_
_entity.id
_entity.type
_entity.pdbx_description
1 polymer ?
#
loop_
_entity_poly.entity_id
_entity_poly.type
_entity_poly.pdbx_seq_one_letter_code
_entity_poly.pdbx_strand_id
1 'polypeptide(L)'
;SQGVEATRKFLLEWLSFTHRYIPHGILVEPPQRINQRPPKYVGRDEMETLLSSANVCDWVKISEMFLGPVPDNFEFLPKHKANSWG
;
A
#
# COMPACT_ATOMS: atom_id res chain seq x y z
N SER A 1 -5.84 22.39 0.96
CA SER A 1 -5.00 23.36 0.22
C SER A 1 -4.39 22.64 -0.98
N GLN A 2 -4.02 23.33 -2.07
CA GLN A 2 -3.50 22.69 -3.29
C GLN A 2 -2.26 21.80 -3.02
N GLY A 3 -1.41 22.20 -2.08
CA GLY A 3 -0.23 21.41 -1.70
C GLY A 3 -0.58 20.06 -1.08
N VAL A 4 -1.52 20.04 -0.13
CA VAL A 4 -1.94 18.81 0.57
C VAL A 4 -2.53 17.80 -0.42
N GLU A 5 -3.37 18.25 -1.35
CA GLU A 5 -3.97 17.36 -2.36
C GLU A 5 -2.95 16.79 -3.34
N ALA A 6 -1.97 17.60 -3.76
CA ALA A 6 -0.88 17.12 -4.60
C ALA A 6 -0.02 16.06 -3.88
N THR A 7 0.31 16.30 -2.61
CA THR A 7 1.04 15.33 -1.78
C THR A 7 0.22 14.07 -1.55
N ARG A 8 -1.09 14.18 -1.29
CA ARG A 8 -1.98 13.03 -1.11
C ARG A 8 -2.02 12.16 -2.34
N LYS A 9 -2.19 12.75 -3.52
CA LYS A 9 -2.18 12.03 -4.78
C LYS A 9 -0.86 11.30 -5.00
N PHE A 10 0.27 11.97 -4.77
CA PHE A 10 1.59 11.35 -4.87
C PHE A 10 1.75 10.18 -3.89
N LEU A 11 1.34 10.36 -2.63
CA LEU A 11 1.40 9.34 -1.59
C LEU A 11 0.56 8.11 -1.95
N LEU A 12 -0.68 8.30 -2.43
CA LEU A 12 -1.56 7.21 -2.80
C LEU A 12 -1.02 6.42 -4.00
N GLU A 13 -0.48 7.10 -5.01
CA GLU A 13 0.21 6.47 -6.13
C GLU A 13 1.46 5.70 -5.66
N TRP A 14 2.22 6.27 -4.72
CA TRP A 14 3.39 5.62 -4.13
C TRP A 14 3.01 4.34 -3.37
N LEU A 15 2.00 4.39 -2.51
CA LEU A 15 1.49 3.23 -1.78
C LEU A 15 0.97 2.13 -2.72
N SER A 16 0.29 2.52 -3.79
CA SER A 16 -0.18 1.57 -4.83
C SER A 16 0.96 0.80 -5.50
N PHE A 17 2.17 1.36 -5.49
CA PHE A 17 3.36 0.70 -6.01
C PHE A 17 4.09 -0.12 -4.93
N THR A 18 4.26 0.43 -3.73
CA THR A 18 5.11 -0.16 -2.69
C THR A 18 4.49 -1.36 -1.97
N HIS A 19 3.16 -1.49 -1.93
CA HIS A 19 2.48 -2.58 -1.21
C HIS A 19 2.87 -4.00 -1.69
N ARG A 20 3.44 -4.12 -2.89
CA ARG A 20 3.91 -5.40 -3.47
C ARG A 20 5.32 -5.78 -3.03
N TYR A 21 6.06 -4.86 -2.44
CA TYR A 21 7.44 -5.09 -2.03
C TYR A 21 7.46 -5.63 -0.61
N ILE A 22 7.88 -6.88 -0.51
CA ILE A 22 8.13 -7.56 0.77
C ILE A 22 9.63 -7.39 1.06
N PRO A 23 10.03 -6.72 2.16
CA PRO A 23 11.44 -6.61 2.52
C PRO A 23 12.14 -7.98 2.59
N HIS A 24 13.39 -8.09 2.14
CA HIS A 24 14.10 -9.37 2.21
C HIS A 24 14.32 -9.85 3.66
N GLY A 25 14.50 -8.92 4.60
CA GLY A 25 14.83 -9.23 6.00
C GLY A 25 13.72 -9.91 6.81
N ILE A 26 12.50 -10.00 6.26
CA ILE A 26 11.36 -10.69 6.87
C ILE A 26 11.06 -12.04 6.20
N LEU A 27 11.82 -12.42 5.18
CA LEU A 27 11.67 -13.70 4.51
C LEU A 27 12.29 -14.79 5.39
N VAL A 28 11.48 -15.80 5.73
CA VAL A 28 11.90 -16.90 6.61
C VAL A 28 12.92 -17.81 5.94
N GLU A 29 12.82 -18.03 4.63
CA GLU A 29 13.64 -19.02 3.91
C GLU A 29 13.89 -18.62 2.44
N PRO A 30 14.79 -17.65 2.17
CA PRO A 30 15.26 -17.38 0.81
C PRO A 30 16.21 -18.50 0.32
N PRO A 31 16.29 -18.78 -1.01
CA PRO A 31 15.66 -18.07 -2.12
C PRO A 31 14.27 -18.60 -2.50
N GLN A 32 13.40 -17.70 -2.95
CA GLN A 32 12.03 -17.99 -3.36
C GLN A 32 12.01 -18.77 -4.68
N ARG A 33 11.13 -19.77 -4.76
CA ARG A 33 10.99 -20.62 -5.96
C ARG A 33 10.11 -19.93 -7.02
N ILE A 34 10.33 -20.25 -8.30
CA ILE A 34 9.69 -19.58 -9.47
C ILE A 34 8.15 -19.57 -9.45
N ASN A 35 7.50 -20.45 -8.69
CA ASN A 35 6.03 -20.52 -8.55
C ASN A 35 5.55 -20.40 -7.09
N GLN A 36 6.45 -20.00 -6.18
CA GLN A 36 6.10 -19.86 -4.78
C GLN A 36 5.17 -18.65 -4.62
N ARG A 37 3.94 -18.90 -4.19
CA ARG A 37 3.02 -17.83 -3.83
C ARG A 37 3.54 -17.16 -2.54
N PRO A 38 3.70 -15.84 -2.52
CA PRO A 38 4.08 -15.15 -1.30
C PRO A 38 2.99 -15.40 -0.23
N PRO A 39 3.38 -15.75 1.00
CA PRO A 39 2.42 -15.84 2.10
C PRO A 39 1.80 -14.46 2.38
N LYS A 40 0.66 -14.45 3.07
CA LYS A 40 0.09 -13.18 3.55
C LYS A 40 1.11 -12.51 4.47
N TYR A 41 1.61 -11.35 4.06
CA TYR A 41 2.56 -10.59 4.85
C TYR A 41 1.87 -10.04 6.11
N VAL A 42 2.57 -10.15 7.24
CA VAL A 42 2.22 -9.54 8.51
C VAL A 42 3.46 -8.79 8.96
N GLY A 43 3.32 -7.49 9.18
CA GLY A 43 4.40 -6.65 9.66
C GLY A 43 4.76 -6.93 11.11
N ARG A 44 5.80 -6.25 11.61
CA ARG A 44 6.21 -6.35 13.02
C ARG A 44 5.17 -5.76 13.96
N ASP A 45 4.36 -4.83 13.45
CA ASP A 45 3.23 -4.21 14.12
C ASP A 45 2.04 -3.99 13.16
N GLU A 46 0.96 -3.41 13.68
CA GLU A 46 -0.25 -3.10 12.92
C GLU A 46 -0.01 -2.04 11.83
N MET A 47 0.89 -1.08 12.06
CA MET A 47 1.16 0.00 11.12
C MET A 47 1.93 -0.51 9.89
N GLU A 48 2.93 -1.36 10.11
CA GLU A 48 3.65 -2.02 9.02
C GLU A 48 2.74 -2.93 8.22
N THR A 49 1.84 -3.63 8.91
CA THR A 49 0.81 -4.45 8.25
C THR A 49 -0.12 -3.56 7.41
N LEU A 50 -0.53 -2.40 7.92
CA LEU A 50 -1.38 -1.45 7.20
C LEU A 50 -0.68 -0.87 5.96
N LEU A 51 0.59 -0.46 6.09
CA LEU A 51 1.40 0.10 4.99
C LEU A 51 1.62 -0.89 3.83
N SER A 52 1.50 -2.18 4.11
CA SER A 52 1.60 -3.26 3.13
C SER A 52 0.28 -3.74 2.54
N SER A 53 -0.84 -3.17 3.01
CA SER A 53 -2.16 -3.59 2.55
C SER A 53 -2.31 -3.40 1.04
N ALA A 54 -2.98 -4.34 0.40
CA ALA A 54 -3.38 -4.22 -1.00
C ALA A 54 -4.74 -3.52 -1.17
N ASN A 55 -5.38 -3.09 -0.07
CA ASN A 55 -6.69 -2.44 -0.11
C ASN A 55 -6.54 -0.93 -0.28
N VAL A 56 -7.22 -0.40 -1.30
CA VAL A 56 -7.28 1.04 -1.58
C VAL A 56 -7.79 1.84 -0.39
N CYS A 57 -8.79 1.32 0.35
CA CYS A 57 -9.35 2.00 1.52
C CYS A 57 -8.30 2.19 2.61
N ASP A 58 -7.35 1.26 2.75
CA ASP A 58 -6.28 1.37 3.74
C ASP A 58 -5.28 2.46 3.33
N TRP A 59 -5.01 2.62 2.04
CA TRP A 59 -4.16 3.71 1.54
C TRP A 59 -4.78 5.09 1.78
N VAL A 60 -6.10 5.20 1.57
CA VAL A 60 -6.84 6.43 1.89
C VAL A 60 -6.73 6.73 3.38
N LYS A 61 -6.98 5.74 4.25
CA LYS A 61 -6.81 5.87 5.69
C LYS A 61 -5.41 6.32 6.09
N ILE A 62 -4.36 5.72 5.51
CA ILE A 62 -2.96 6.14 5.74
C ILE A 62 -2.78 7.61 5.35
N SER A 63 -3.32 8.02 4.21
CA SER A 63 -3.24 9.41 3.77
C SER A 63 -3.96 10.36 4.73
N GLU A 64 -5.08 9.94 5.33
CA GLU A 64 -5.80 10.72 6.34
C GLU A 64 -5.01 10.90 7.63
N MET A 65 -4.30 9.86 8.06
CA MET A 65 -3.43 9.91 9.25
C MET A 65 -2.32 10.95 9.12
N PHE A 66 -1.74 11.12 7.93
CA PHE A 66 -0.60 12.02 7.72
C PHE A 66 -0.99 13.41 7.21
N LEU A 67 -2.06 13.52 6.43
CA LEU A 67 -2.41 14.73 5.68
C LEU A 67 -3.75 15.34 6.11
N GLY A 68 -4.41 14.76 7.12
CA GLY A 68 -5.75 15.17 7.57
C GLY A 68 -6.87 14.55 6.72
N PRO A 69 -8.14 14.79 7.08
CA PRO A 69 -9.29 14.15 6.46
C PRO A 69 -9.35 14.44 4.95
N VAL A 70 -9.84 13.46 4.19
CA VAL A 70 -10.17 13.67 2.78
C VAL A 70 -11.49 14.45 2.63
N PRO A 71 -11.72 15.12 1.49
CA PRO A 71 -13.03 15.71 1.19
C PRO A 71 -14.14 14.66 1.16
N ASP A 72 -15.38 15.09 1.39
CA ASP A 72 -16.56 14.23 1.25
C ASP A 72 -16.62 13.62 -0.16
N ASN A 73 -16.88 12.31 -0.24
CA ASN A 73 -16.90 11.53 -1.48
C ASN A 73 -15.57 11.44 -2.23
N PHE A 74 -14.44 11.59 -1.54
CA PHE A 74 -13.13 11.30 -2.14
C PHE A 74 -13.02 9.84 -2.56
N GLU A 75 -12.67 9.61 -3.82
CA GLU A 75 -12.39 8.28 -4.36
C GLU A 75 -10.99 8.28 -4.98
N PHE A 76 -10.21 7.25 -4.65
CA PHE A 76 -8.94 7.00 -5.29
C PHE A 76 -9.03 5.70 -6.10
N LEU A 77 -8.73 5.77 -7.39
CA LEU A 77 -8.62 4.61 -8.26
C LEU A 77 -7.17 4.52 -8.76
N PRO A 78 -6.40 3.50 -8.36
CA PRO A 78 -5.02 3.36 -8.80
C PRO A 78 -4.97 3.21 -10.33
N LYS A 79 -4.09 3.99 -10.98
CA LYS A 79 -3.95 4.00 -12.45
C LYS A 79 -3.60 2.65 -13.05
N HIS A 80 -2.82 1.86 -12.31
CA HIS A 80 -2.49 0.52 -12.73
C HIS A 80 -3.47 -0.47 -12.06
N LYS A 81 -4.35 -1.07 -12.87
CA LYS A 81 -4.99 -2.37 -12.56
C LYS A 81 -3.91 -3.46 -12.55
N ALA A 82 -2.88 -3.33 -11.71
CA ALA A 82 -1.88 -4.35 -11.54
C ALA A 82 -2.47 -5.47 -10.67
N ASN A 83 -3.50 -6.14 -11.19
CA ASN A 83 -3.89 -7.48 -10.78
C ASN A 83 -2.72 -8.41 -11.11
N SER A 84 -1.74 -8.49 -10.21
CA SER A 84 -0.68 -9.51 -10.32
C SER A 84 -1.13 -10.85 -9.75
N TRP A 85 -2.31 -10.91 -9.12
CA TRP A 85 -2.84 -12.14 -8.53
C TRP A 85 -4.37 -12.13 -8.67
N GLY A 86 -4.85 -12.84 -9.69
CA GLY A 86 -6.16 -13.50 -9.67
C GLY A 86 -6.00 -14.92 -9.17
#